data_AF-A0A317KNU6-F1
#
_entry.id   AF-A0A317KNU6-F1
#
_cell.length_a   1.000
_cell.length_b   1.000
_cell.length_c   1.000
_cell.angle_alpha   90.00
_cell.angle_beta   90.00
_cell.angle_gamma   90.00
#
_symmetry.space_group_name_H-M   'P 1'
#
loop_
_entity.id
_entity.type
_entity.pdbx_description
1 polymer ?
#
loop_
_entity_poly.entity_id
_entity_poly.type
_entity_poly.pdbx_seq_one_letter_code
_entity_poly.pdbx_strand_id
1 'polypeptide(L)'
;MLREGHRGGYGHRVAYDAVAESVRLIADGPPAQPVRLSRRRRFAPVAADVDGDVAATRFLRRSTGCFCDEIHLLVRNGNDGWRRLGGGGSSNGYEDRTAEAFERARNDLSPHQVVVNGGPAVLRDHLLPWTGRWVRAATLLAGGGIAQLVVGGRRLPIPYHGHLVVVWGSRRPPSVTARDATGRTVVTVTLSNDR
;
A
#
# COMPACT_ATOMS: atom_id res chain seq x y z
N MET A 1 23.70 1.35 -55.11
CA MET A 1 24.06 0.74 -53.82
C MET A 1 23.65 1.72 -52.72
N LEU A 2 22.39 1.65 -52.26
CA LEU A 2 21.82 2.56 -51.26
C LEU A 2 21.77 1.83 -49.92
N ARG A 3 22.26 2.52 -48.87
CA ARG A 3 22.17 2.10 -47.47
C ARG A 3 20.72 2.21 -47.01
N GLU A 4 20.15 1.14 -46.46
CA GLU A 4 18.82 1.17 -45.86
C GLU A 4 18.86 0.82 -44.36
N GLY A 5 18.67 1.88 -43.57
CA GLY A 5 17.89 1.96 -42.33
C GLY A 5 17.85 0.77 -41.37
N HIS A 6 18.65 0.86 -40.31
CA HIS A 6 18.27 0.35 -38.99
C HIS A 6 16.99 1.05 -38.52
N ARG A 7 15.86 0.34 -38.54
CA ARG A 7 14.68 0.65 -37.72
C ARG A 7 14.54 -0.41 -36.63
N GLY A 8 15.27 -0.21 -35.53
CA GLY A 8 15.05 -0.96 -34.28
C GLY A 8 13.71 -0.56 -33.67
N GLY A 9 12.76 -1.48 -33.71
CA GLY A 9 11.39 -1.30 -33.27
C GLY A 9 11.24 -1.04 -31.76
N TYR A 10 10.40 -0.06 -31.46
CA TYR A 10 9.44 0.00 -30.36
C TYR A 10 9.80 -0.68 -29.02
N GLY A 11 10.44 0.11 -28.15
CA GLY A 11 10.06 0.30 -26.74
C GLY A 11 9.65 -0.93 -25.93
N HIS A 12 10.62 -1.51 -25.23
CA HIS A 12 10.43 -2.49 -24.18
C HIS A 12 9.44 -1.95 -23.12
N ARG A 13 8.19 -2.42 -23.17
CA ARG A 13 7.17 -2.13 -22.16
C ARG A 13 7.54 -2.91 -20.91
N VAL A 14 8.22 -2.29 -19.95
CA VAL A 14 8.49 -2.93 -18.66
C VAL A 14 7.15 -3.31 -18.04
N ALA A 15 6.85 -4.61 -18.01
CA ALA A 15 5.67 -5.15 -17.38
C ALA A 15 5.72 -4.81 -15.88
N TYR A 16 4.56 -4.52 -15.30
CA TYR A 16 4.46 -4.29 -13.85
C TYR A 16 4.83 -5.57 -13.10
N ASP A 17 6.02 -5.58 -12.50
CA ASP A 17 6.47 -6.65 -11.61
C ASP A 17 6.09 -6.28 -10.17
N ALA A 18 4.98 -6.84 -9.72
CA ALA A 18 4.44 -6.59 -8.40
C ALA A 18 5.45 -6.86 -7.27
N VAL A 19 6.31 -7.87 -7.38
CA VAL A 19 7.28 -8.19 -6.32
C VAL A 19 8.41 -7.18 -6.33
N ALA A 20 9.02 -6.94 -7.49
CA ALA A 20 10.13 -5.99 -7.60
C ALA A 20 9.72 -4.58 -7.16
N GLU A 21 8.53 -4.11 -7.57
CA GLU A 21 8.03 -2.79 -7.18
C GLU A 21 7.67 -2.72 -5.68
N SER A 22 7.16 -3.82 -5.09
CA SER A 22 6.92 -3.89 -3.65
C SER A 22 8.22 -3.80 -2.86
N VAL A 23 9.28 -4.48 -3.31
CA VAL A 23 10.60 -4.43 -2.68
C VAL A 23 11.18 -3.01 -2.72
N ARG A 24 11.09 -2.33 -3.88
CA ARG A 24 11.51 -0.93 -4.00
C ARG A 24 10.72 -0.02 -3.07
N LEU A 25 9.40 -0.19 -3.01
CA LEU A 25 8.55 0.63 -2.14
C LEU A 25 8.85 0.43 -0.65
N ILE A 26 9.19 -0.80 -0.23
CA ILE A 26 9.62 -1.08 1.14
C ILE A 26 10.97 -0.42 1.46
N ALA A 27 11.91 -0.46 0.51
CA ALA A 27 13.26 0.07 0.69
C ALA A 27 13.29 1.62 0.68
N ASP A 28 12.61 2.22 -0.31
CA ASP A 28 12.72 3.65 -0.61
C ASP A 28 11.57 4.47 0.01
N GLY A 29 10.48 3.82 0.42
CA GLY A 29 9.25 4.48 0.84
C GLY A 29 8.45 5.09 -0.32
N PRO A 30 7.25 5.63 -0.04
CA PRO A 30 6.44 6.28 -1.06
C PRO A 30 7.11 7.60 -1.50
N PRO A 31 6.94 8.01 -2.77
CA PRO A 31 7.48 9.26 -3.26
C PRO A 31 6.87 10.45 -2.54
N ALA A 32 7.70 11.47 -2.28
CA ALA A 32 7.27 12.69 -1.58
C ALA A 32 6.19 13.49 -2.32
N GLN A 33 6.12 13.34 -3.65
CA GLN A 33 5.16 14.01 -4.51
C GLN A 33 4.21 13.02 -5.19
N PRO A 34 3.01 13.48 -5.57
CA PRO A 34 2.07 12.69 -6.32
C PRO A 34 2.65 12.06 -7.58
N VAL A 35 2.40 10.78 -7.74
CA VAL A 35 2.68 10.07 -8.98
C VAL A 35 1.46 10.14 -9.89
N ARG A 36 1.57 10.94 -10.95
CA ARG A 36 0.54 11.00 -12.00
C ARG A 36 0.54 9.74 -12.86
N LEU A 37 -0.61 9.06 -12.89
CA LEU A 37 -0.85 7.91 -13.75
C LEU A 37 -1.11 8.36 -15.20
N SER A 38 -0.51 7.65 -16.16
CA SER A 38 -0.64 7.93 -17.59
C SER A 38 -0.69 6.63 -18.40
N ARG A 39 -0.79 6.72 -19.72
CA ARG A 39 -0.68 5.52 -20.59
C ARG A 39 0.69 4.84 -20.49
N ARG A 40 1.75 5.62 -20.20
CA ARG A 40 3.14 5.16 -20.07
C ARG A 40 3.47 4.73 -18.63
N ARG A 41 2.89 5.40 -17.63
CA ARG A 41 3.05 5.06 -16.21
C ARG A 41 1.73 4.55 -15.65
N ARG A 42 1.55 3.23 -15.65
CA ARG A 42 0.28 2.59 -15.35
C ARG A 42 0.08 2.21 -13.88
N PHE A 43 1.05 2.46 -13.00
CA PHE A 43 0.92 2.25 -11.57
C PHE A 43 1.69 3.30 -10.77
N ALA A 44 1.29 3.48 -9.50
CA ALA A 44 1.84 4.46 -8.57
C ALA A 44 1.97 3.80 -7.18
N PRO A 45 3.16 3.83 -6.55
CA PRO A 45 3.31 3.45 -5.15
C PRO A 45 2.51 4.40 -4.24
N VAL A 46 1.81 3.85 -3.26
CA VAL A 46 0.98 4.61 -2.31
C VAL A 46 1.55 4.53 -0.90
N ALA A 47 1.74 3.32 -0.38
CA ALA A 47 2.18 3.12 0.99
C ALA A 47 2.83 1.75 1.18
N ALA A 48 3.70 1.64 2.16
CA ALA A 48 4.21 0.38 2.66
C ALA A 48 4.19 0.36 4.19
N ASP A 49 4.07 -0.84 4.74
CA ASP A 49 4.25 -1.10 6.16
C ASP A 49 4.96 -2.45 6.35
N VAL A 50 5.85 -2.52 7.35
CA VAL A 50 6.68 -3.69 7.65
C VAL A 50 6.60 -4.03 9.14
N ASP A 51 6.11 -5.23 9.45
CA ASP A 51 6.01 -5.77 10.81
C ASP A 51 6.86 -7.04 10.93
N GLY A 52 8.12 -6.87 11.36
CA GLY A 52 9.08 -7.97 11.47
C GLY A 52 9.33 -8.66 10.12
N ASP A 53 8.82 -9.88 9.98
CA ASP A 53 8.99 -10.72 8.80
C ASP A 53 7.85 -10.62 7.78
N VAL A 54 6.87 -9.75 7.99
CA VAL A 54 5.76 -9.52 7.05
C VAL A 54 5.70 -8.07 6.60
N ALA A 55 5.19 -7.84 5.39
CA ALA A 55 4.99 -6.51 4.84
C ALA A 55 3.68 -6.40 4.07
N ALA A 56 3.15 -5.20 3.99
CA ALA A 56 2.10 -4.84 3.04
C ALA A 56 2.54 -3.65 2.20
N THR A 57 2.24 -3.70 0.91
CA THR A 57 2.48 -2.60 -0.03
C THR A 57 1.21 -2.30 -0.80
N ARG A 58 0.91 -1.02 -0.97
CA ARG A 58 -0.28 -0.52 -1.66
C ARG A 58 0.10 0.27 -2.91
N PHE A 59 -0.61 0.02 -4.00
CA PHE A 59 -0.40 0.64 -5.29
C PHE A 59 -1.73 1.08 -5.91
N LEU A 60 -1.74 2.25 -6.53
CA LEU A 60 -2.82 2.64 -7.44
C LEU A 60 -2.42 2.23 -8.86
N ARG A 61 -3.21 1.37 -9.51
CA ARG A 61 -2.95 0.89 -10.87
C ARG A 61 -4.05 1.30 -11.82
N ARG A 62 -3.68 1.77 -13.01
CA ARG A 62 -4.60 1.99 -14.12
C ARG A 62 -4.91 0.66 -14.81
N SER A 63 -6.20 0.32 -14.86
CA SER A 63 -6.74 -0.80 -15.62
C SER A 63 -7.52 -0.29 -16.85
N THR A 64 -8.19 -1.20 -17.56
CA THR A 64 -9.09 -0.83 -18.67
C THR A 64 -10.35 -0.19 -18.09
N GLY A 65 -10.53 1.11 -18.31
CA GLY A 65 -11.72 1.85 -17.89
C GLY A 65 -11.75 2.32 -16.43
N CYS A 66 -10.87 1.82 -15.56
CA CYS A 66 -10.88 2.18 -14.12
C CYS A 66 -9.48 2.23 -13.49
N PHE A 67 -9.42 2.68 -12.24
CA PHE A 67 -8.27 2.52 -11.37
C PHE A 67 -8.54 1.40 -10.34
N CYS A 68 -7.52 0.60 -10.07
CA CYS A 68 -7.54 -0.45 -9.06
C CYS A 68 -6.63 -0.04 -7.90
N ASP A 69 -7.14 -0.16 -6.68
CA ASP A 69 -6.34 -0.06 -5.46
C ASP A 69 -5.87 -1.46 -5.09
N GLU A 70 -4.58 -1.72 -5.27
CA GLU A 70 -3.96 -3.03 -5.10
C GLU A 70 -3.10 -3.08 -3.84
N ILE A 71 -3.32 -4.11 -3.03
CA ILE A 71 -2.54 -4.39 -1.83
C ILE A 71 -1.86 -5.73 -2.02
N HIS A 72 -0.54 -5.77 -1.83
CA HIS A 72 0.23 -7.01 -1.79
C HIS A 72 0.65 -7.30 -0.35
N LEU A 73 0.50 -8.55 0.05
CA LEU A 73 1.07 -9.07 1.29
C LEU A 73 2.34 -9.84 0.97
N LEU A 74 3.39 -9.57 1.73
CA LEU A 74 4.70 -10.18 1.55
C LEU A 74 5.20 -10.78 2.85
N VAL A 75 6.11 -11.75 2.71
CA VAL A 75 6.87 -12.34 3.79
C VAL A 75 8.36 -12.31 3.44
N ARG A 76 9.21 -12.07 4.45
CA ARG A 76 10.66 -12.18 4.30
C ARG A 76 11.03 -13.64 4.04
N ASN A 77 11.87 -13.88 3.05
CA ASN A 77 12.46 -15.18 2.77
C ASN A 77 13.78 -15.34 3.55
N GLY A 78 14.34 -16.55 3.59
CA GLY A 78 15.56 -16.84 4.34
C GLY A 78 16.84 -16.13 3.85
N ASN A 79 16.79 -15.43 2.71
CA ASN A 79 17.93 -14.74 2.09
C ASN A 79 17.75 -13.21 2.12
N ASP A 80 17.06 -12.67 3.13
CA ASP A 80 16.72 -11.24 3.27
C ASP A 80 15.90 -10.62 2.12
N GLY A 81 15.39 -11.43 1.20
CA GLY A 81 14.48 -11.02 0.15
C GLY A 81 13.02 -11.07 0.58
N TRP A 82 12.13 -10.54 -0.26
CA TRP A 82 10.68 -10.61 -0.04
C TRP A 82 10.03 -11.56 -1.03
N ARG A 83 9.05 -12.33 -0.56
CA ARG A 83 8.14 -13.14 -1.38
C ARG A 83 6.71 -12.68 -1.18
N ARG A 84 5.95 -12.53 -2.27
CA ARG A 84 4.52 -12.23 -2.20
C ARG A 84 3.74 -13.47 -1.74
N LEU A 85 2.91 -13.29 -0.70
CA LEU A 85 1.95 -14.28 -0.22
C LEU A 85 0.64 -14.24 -1.02
N GLY A 86 0.25 -13.04 -1.44
CA GLY A 86 -1.01 -12.81 -2.13
C GLY A 86 -1.37 -11.34 -2.06
N GLY A 87 -2.66 -11.03 -2.08
CA GLY A 87 -3.13 -9.65 -2.01
C GLY A 87 -4.62 -9.54 -2.29
N GLY A 88 -5.09 -8.30 -2.28
CA GLY A 88 -6.44 -7.95 -2.68
C GLY A 88 -6.39 -6.73 -3.59
N GLY A 89 -7.24 -6.72 -4.60
CA GLY A 89 -7.51 -5.54 -5.40
C GLY A 89 -8.98 -5.19 -5.22
N SER A 90 -9.28 -3.91 -4.98
CA SER A 90 -10.64 -3.42 -5.10
C SER A 90 -10.76 -2.56 -6.34
N SER A 91 -11.78 -2.87 -7.13
CA SER A 91 -12.30 -1.99 -8.19
C SER A 91 -13.63 -1.35 -7.80
N ASN A 92 -14.13 -1.61 -6.57
CA ASN A 92 -15.52 -1.37 -6.16
C ASN A 92 -15.97 0.06 -6.47
N GLY A 93 -17.02 0.22 -7.29
CA GLY A 93 -17.91 1.39 -7.29
C GLY A 93 -17.26 2.77 -7.48
N TYR A 94 -16.10 2.84 -8.12
CA TYR A 94 -15.33 4.07 -8.32
C TYR A 94 -15.21 4.42 -9.81
N GLU A 95 -16.32 4.49 -10.53
CA GLU A 95 -16.31 4.94 -11.93
C GLU A 95 -15.78 6.39 -12.07
N ASP A 96 -15.83 7.18 -10.99
CA ASP A 96 -15.41 8.60 -10.97
C ASP A 96 -14.09 8.91 -10.24
N ARG A 97 -13.39 7.94 -9.61
CA ARG A 97 -12.12 8.28 -8.93
C ARG A 97 -10.99 8.43 -9.93
N THR A 98 -10.76 9.66 -10.34
CA THR A 98 -9.51 10.11 -10.94
C THR A 98 -8.36 9.97 -9.92
N ALA A 99 -7.12 9.97 -10.40
CA ALA A 99 -5.94 10.08 -9.52
C ALA A 99 -6.04 11.32 -8.60
N GLU A 100 -6.66 12.39 -9.07
CA GLU A 100 -6.91 13.62 -8.30
C GLU A 100 -7.87 13.39 -7.11
N ALA A 101 -8.95 12.63 -7.30
CA ALA A 101 -9.85 12.28 -6.21
C ALA A 101 -9.14 11.43 -5.13
N PHE A 102 -8.28 10.50 -5.56
CA PHE A 102 -7.44 9.74 -4.63
C PHE A 102 -6.51 10.65 -3.81
N GLU A 103 -5.83 11.58 -4.47
CA GLU A 103 -4.90 12.53 -3.85
C GLU A 103 -5.58 13.45 -2.85
N ARG A 104 -6.81 13.89 -3.15
CA ARG A 104 -7.56 14.84 -2.30
C ARG A 104 -8.46 14.20 -1.25
N ALA A 105 -8.64 12.87 -1.27
CA ALA A 105 -9.57 12.18 -0.37
C ALA A 105 -9.41 12.55 1.12
N ARG A 106 -8.19 12.83 1.58
CA ARG A 106 -7.94 13.25 2.97
C ARG A 106 -8.54 14.61 3.34
N ASN A 107 -8.80 15.47 2.36
CA ASN A 107 -9.33 16.82 2.56
C ASN A 107 -10.84 16.79 2.84
N ASP A 108 -11.50 15.69 2.48
CA ASP A 108 -12.92 15.47 2.76
C ASP A 108 -13.14 14.97 4.21
N LEU A 109 -12.06 14.66 4.94
CA LEU A 109 -12.10 14.26 6.33
C LEU A 109 -12.01 15.47 7.26
N SER A 110 -12.69 15.37 8.41
CA SER A 110 -12.50 16.31 9.50
C SER A 110 -11.06 16.29 10.02
N PRO A 111 -10.54 17.40 10.58
CA PRO A 111 -9.23 17.41 11.23
C PRO A 111 -9.11 16.29 12.28
N HIS A 112 -7.95 15.63 12.33
CA HIS A 112 -7.67 14.53 13.24
C HIS A 112 -8.53 13.26 13.06
N GLN A 113 -9.32 13.16 12.00
CA GLN A 113 -10.07 11.96 11.68
C GLN A 113 -9.17 10.89 11.04
N VAL A 114 -9.40 9.63 11.42
CA VAL A 114 -8.82 8.46 10.76
C VAL A 114 -9.95 7.53 10.33
N VAL A 115 -10.01 7.22 9.04
CA VAL A 115 -10.92 6.19 8.50
C VAL A 115 -10.14 4.90 8.35
N VAL A 116 -10.69 3.81 8.87
CA VAL A 116 -10.14 2.45 8.73
C VAL A 116 -11.03 1.68 7.77
N ASN A 117 -10.43 1.10 6.73
CA ASN A 117 -11.11 0.16 5.84
C ASN A 117 -10.44 -1.22 5.96
N GLY A 118 -11.23 -2.26 5.70
CA GLY A 118 -10.72 -3.63 5.62
C GLY A 118 -9.63 -3.80 4.55
N GLY A 119 -9.02 -4.98 4.55
CA GLY A 119 -7.99 -5.33 3.59
C GLY A 119 -7.80 -6.83 3.47
N PRO A 120 -6.81 -7.28 2.66
CA PRO A 120 -6.60 -8.70 2.43
C PRO A 120 -6.11 -9.42 3.69
N ALA A 121 -6.46 -10.69 3.77
CA ALA A 121 -5.91 -11.64 4.71
C ALA A 121 -5.49 -12.91 3.96
N VAL A 122 -4.25 -13.34 4.14
CA VAL A 122 -3.68 -14.52 3.48
C VAL A 122 -3.05 -15.43 4.53
N LEU A 123 -3.36 -16.73 4.47
CA LEU A 123 -2.71 -17.73 5.29
C LEU A 123 -1.30 -17.97 4.74
N ARG A 124 -0.28 -17.78 5.56
CA ARG A 124 1.09 -18.20 5.23
C ARG A 124 1.19 -19.71 5.40
N ASP A 125 1.45 -20.41 4.30
CA ASP A 125 1.79 -21.82 4.31
C ASP A 125 3.17 -22.08 4.92
N HIS A 126 3.31 -23.28 5.51
CA HIS A 126 4.54 -23.78 6.10
C HIS A 126 4.82 -25.21 5.66
N LEU A 127 6.02 -25.69 5.98
CA LEU A 127 6.44 -27.08 5.85
C LEU A 127 5.65 -28.05 6.76
N LEU A 128 4.95 -27.55 7.80
CA LEU A 128 4.17 -28.37 8.74
C LEU A 128 2.74 -27.82 8.94
N PRO A 129 1.70 -28.68 8.95
CA PRO A 129 0.28 -28.27 8.82
C PRO A 129 -0.30 -27.48 9.99
N TRP A 130 0.36 -27.45 11.16
CA TRP A 130 -0.19 -26.88 12.40
C TRP A 130 0.30 -25.45 12.71
N THR A 131 1.20 -24.90 11.90
CA THR A 131 1.90 -23.65 12.23
C THR A 131 1.34 -22.41 11.50
N GLY A 132 0.28 -22.60 10.69
CA GLY A 132 -0.31 -21.58 9.81
C GLY A 132 -0.47 -20.21 10.48
N ARG A 133 0.14 -19.16 9.91
CA ARG A 133 0.03 -17.79 10.43
C ARG A 133 -0.73 -16.93 9.43
N TRP A 134 -1.83 -16.32 9.86
CA TRP A 134 -2.51 -15.33 9.06
C TRP A 134 -1.69 -14.04 8.97
N VAL A 135 -1.49 -13.55 7.75
CA VAL A 135 -0.99 -12.21 7.48
C VAL A 135 -2.16 -11.37 7.01
N ARG A 136 -2.37 -10.22 7.66
CA ARG A 136 -3.52 -9.34 7.45
C ARG A 136 -3.05 -7.94 7.15
N ALA A 137 -3.85 -7.21 6.38
CA ALA A 137 -3.68 -5.79 6.24
C ALA A 137 -5.01 -5.05 6.32
N ALA A 138 -4.92 -3.77 6.69
CA ALA A 138 -5.99 -2.80 6.64
C ALA A 138 -5.48 -1.54 5.94
N THR A 139 -6.38 -0.81 5.28
CA THR A 139 -6.04 0.50 4.74
C THR A 139 -6.58 1.60 5.63
N LEU A 140 -5.84 2.70 5.70
CA LEU A 140 -6.23 3.85 6.49
C LEU A 140 -6.20 5.11 5.62
N LEU A 141 -7.09 6.04 5.92
CA LEU A 141 -7.05 7.40 5.41
C LEU A 141 -6.98 8.37 6.59
N ALA A 142 -5.87 9.10 6.69
CA ALA A 142 -5.62 10.09 7.74
C ALA A 142 -5.96 11.50 7.24
N GLY A 143 -6.83 12.19 7.96
CA GLY A 143 -7.22 13.59 7.68
C GLY A 143 -6.11 14.59 7.99
N GLY A 144 -6.41 15.88 7.82
CA GLY A 144 -5.50 16.97 8.18
C GLY A 144 -5.14 17.01 9.68
N GLY A 145 -4.00 17.62 10.03
CA GLY A 145 -3.55 17.78 11.41
C GLY A 145 -2.87 16.55 12.04
N ILE A 146 -2.91 15.39 11.37
CA ILE A 146 -2.17 14.19 11.79
C ILE A 146 -0.79 14.19 11.13
N ALA A 147 0.26 14.11 11.94
CA ALA A 147 1.65 14.06 11.50
C ALA A 147 2.20 12.62 11.44
N GLN A 148 1.68 11.72 12.29
CA GLN A 148 2.18 10.35 12.40
C GLN A 148 1.10 9.40 12.93
N LEU A 149 1.15 8.13 12.49
CA LEU A 149 0.47 7.02 13.17
C LEU A 149 1.48 6.19 13.97
N VAL A 150 1.05 5.72 15.14
CA VAL A 150 1.75 4.72 15.96
C VAL A 150 0.93 3.44 15.97
N VAL A 151 1.49 2.36 15.44
CA VAL A 151 0.81 1.08 15.22
C VAL A 151 1.55 -0.02 15.95
N GLY A 152 1.00 -0.52 17.05
CA GLY A 152 1.69 -1.54 17.86
C GLY A 152 3.11 -1.11 18.28
N GLY A 153 3.33 0.19 18.49
CA GLY A 153 4.65 0.78 18.81
C GLY A 153 5.48 1.23 17.59
N ARG A 154 5.13 0.81 16.37
CA ARG A 154 5.81 1.20 15.12
C ARG A 154 5.34 2.57 14.65
N ARG A 155 6.23 3.41 14.15
CA ARG A 155 5.92 4.76 13.67
C ARG A 155 5.76 4.77 12.16
N LEU A 156 4.62 5.26 11.69
CA LEU A 156 4.29 5.40 10.26
C LEU A 156 4.11 6.88 9.93
N PRO A 157 4.98 7.48 9.09
CA PRO A 157 4.77 8.84 8.63
C PRO A 157 3.53 8.91 7.73
N ILE A 158 2.84 10.04 7.74
CA ILE A 158 1.67 10.25 6.88
C ILE A 158 2.14 10.71 5.50
N PRO A 159 1.92 9.93 4.42
CA PRO A 159 2.18 10.42 3.06
C PRO A 159 1.30 11.64 2.77
N TYR A 160 1.69 12.48 1.80
CA TYR A 160 0.95 13.72 1.51
C TYR A 160 -0.55 13.47 1.24
N HIS A 161 -0.89 12.37 0.56
CA HIS A 161 -2.25 11.96 0.23
C HIS A 161 -3.02 11.31 1.39
N GLY A 162 -2.40 11.10 2.56
CA GLY A 162 -3.05 10.57 3.77
C GLY A 162 -3.41 9.08 3.73
N HIS A 163 -3.35 8.42 2.57
CA HIS A 163 -3.53 6.97 2.44
C HIS A 163 -2.35 6.18 3.03
N LEU A 164 -2.66 5.20 3.88
CA LEU A 164 -1.72 4.24 4.44
C LEU A 164 -2.20 2.79 4.24
N VAL A 165 -1.30 1.86 4.51
CA VAL A 165 -1.58 0.44 4.73
C VAL A 165 -0.92 0.03 6.04
N VAL A 166 -1.55 -0.86 6.79
CA VAL A 166 -0.98 -1.45 8.01
C VAL A 166 -1.03 -2.95 7.88
N VAL A 167 0.09 -3.62 8.15
CA VAL A 167 0.22 -5.07 8.18
C VAL A 167 0.37 -5.58 9.61
N TRP A 168 -0.17 -6.77 9.87
CA TRP A 168 0.13 -7.53 11.07
C TRP A 168 -0.01 -9.02 10.81
N GLY A 169 0.71 -9.82 11.58
CA GLY A 169 0.49 -11.27 11.62
C GLY A 169 0.23 -11.82 13.02
N SER A 170 0.05 -10.95 14.01
CA SER A 170 -0.46 -11.36 15.33
C SER A 170 -1.93 -11.75 15.24
N ARG A 171 -2.40 -12.58 16.19
CA ARG A 171 -3.83 -12.97 16.26
C ARG A 171 -4.73 -11.79 16.60
N ARG A 172 -4.24 -10.86 17.43
CA ARG A 172 -4.94 -9.64 17.81
C ARG A 172 -4.51 -8.49 16.88
N PRO A 173 -5.46 -7.71 16.32
CA PRO A 173 -5.12 -6.52 15.56
C PRO A 173 -4.38 -5.50 16.44
N PRO A 174 -3.39 -4.78 15.89
CA PRO A 174 -2.72 -3.72 16.62
C PRO A 174 -3.65 -2.52 16.82
N SER A 175 -3.46 -1.79 17.93
CA SER A 175 -4.03 -0.45 18.10
C SER A 175 -3.30 0.55 17.22
N VAL A 176 -4.04 1.54 16.72
CA VAL A 176 -3.50 2.64 15.91
C VAL A 176 -3.77 3.95 16.64
N THR A 177 -2.71 4.68 16.96
CA THR A 177 -2.79 5.98 17.61
C THR A 177 -2.27 7.05 16.66
N ALA A 178 -3.09 8.06 16.36
CA ALA A 178 -2.69 9.20 15.57
C ALA A 178 -2.13 10.31 16.47
N ARG A 179 -1.05 10.95 16.01
CA ARG A 179 -0.41 12.07 16.70
C ARG A 179 -0.34 13.30 15.80
N ASP A 180 -0.57 14.46 16.40
CA ASP A 180 -0.33 15.75 15.73
C ASP A 180 1.16 16.09 15.67
N ALA A 181 1.50 17.24 15.06
CA ALA A 181 2.88 17.69 14.91
C ALA A 181 3.60 17.97 16.24
N THR A 182 2.87 18.16 17.34
CA THR A 182 3.43 18.35 18.68
C THR A 182 3.71 17.02 19.38
N GLY A 183 3.32 15.90 18.77
CA GLY A 183 3.43 14.56 19.34
C GLY A 183 2.26 14.17 20.24
N ARG A 184 1.25 15.02 20.39
CA ARG A 184 0.05 14.74 21.18
C ARG A 184 -0.84 13.74 20.46
N THR A 185 -1.35 12.76 21.21
CA THR A 185 -2.37 11.83 20.71
C THR A 185 -3.68 12.57 20.44
N VAL A 186 -4.19 12.48 19.22
CA VAL A 186 -5.44 13.13 18.81
C VAL A 186 -6.58 12.15 18.56
N VAL A 187 -6.27 10.91 18.14
CA VAL A 187 -7.26 9.84 18.01
C VAL A 187 -6.61 8.48 18.21
N THR A 188 -7.37 7.51 18.73
CA THR A 188 -6.99 6.09 18.74
C THR A 188 -8.09 5.28 18.08
N VAL A 189 -7.72 4.40 17.16
CA VAL A 189 -8.62 3.50 16.45
C VAL A 189 -8.12 2.06 16.57
N THR A 190 -9.06 1.11 16.56
CA THR A 190 -8.77 -0.32 16.60
C THR A 190 -8.99 -0.90 15.21
N LEU A 191 -8.04 -1.69 14.72
CA LEU A 191 -8.23 -2.44 13.48
C LEU A 191 -9.14 -3.64 13.74
N SER A 192 -10.01 -3.98 12.80
CA SER A 192 -10.80 -5.21 12.87
C SER A 192 -10.09 -6.38 12.18
N ASN A 193 -10.42 -7.60 12.63
CA ASN A 193 -10.08 -8.84 11.93
C ASN A 193 -11.12 -9.21 10.86
N ASP A 194 -12.25 -8.51 10.82
CA ASP A 194 -13.39 -8.85 9.97
C ASP A 194 -13.13 -8.54 8.50
N ARG A 195 -13.68 -9.39 7.64
CA ARG A 195 -13.75 -9.27 6.19
C ARG A 195 -15.13 -8.80 5.79
#